data_AF-A0A444X1M7-F1
#
_entry.id   AF-A0A444X1M7-F1
#
_cell.length_a   1.000
_cell.length_b   1.000
_cell.length_c   1.000
_cell.angle_alpha   90.00
_cell.angle_beta   90.00
_cell.angle_gamma   90.00
#
_symmetry.space_group_name_H-M   'P 1'
#
loop_
_entity.id
_entity.type
_entity.pdbx_description
1 polymer ?
#
loop_
_entity_poly.entity_id
_entity_poly.type
_entity_poly.pdbx_seq_one_letter_code
_entity_poly.pdbx_strand_id
1 'polypeptide(L)'
;METLASSPQGVSHPRCPSQSGAPLFIPSVSSKEESLLALSLRFLLSTSSARNRPSKLHLHFISVTFKLLFVLVWFRPKRMWRLKVSDGGSPWLRTLNDHIGRQIWEFDPNLGSPEELAQIEATRKSFRENRFEHKHSADLLMRIQFAKENPISEVLPKVRVKDIEDVTEETVTRTLKRAITFHSTLQSDDGHWPGDYGGPMFLMPGLIIALSVTRGLNAVLTEEHKKEICRYLYNHQNKDGGWGLHIEGPSTMFGSVLNYVVLRLLGEGPNDGGGDMEKARNWIQSHGGATYITSWGKMWLSVLGAHEWSGNNPMPPEIWLLPYLLPFHPGYCVLF
;
A
#
# COMPACT_ATOMS: atom_id res chain seq x y z
N MET A 1 -30.96 -41.69 22.56
CA MET A 1 -31.34 -43.04 22.10
C MET A 1 -30.78 -43.17 20.70
N GLU A 2 -29.81 -43.98 20.34
CA GLU A 2 -29.02 -45.06 20.96
C GLU A 2 -27.88 -45.27 19.91
N THR A 3 -26.59 -45.10 20.29
CA THR A 3 -25.58 -46.17 20.44
C THR A 3 -25.18 -46.89 19.13
N LEU A 4 -23.93 -47.26 18.79
CA LEU A 4 -22.65 -47.39 19.50
C LEU A 4 -21.49 -47.53 18.47
N ALA A 5 -20.33 -46.95 18.82
CA ALA A 5 -18.95 -47.47 18.75
C ALA A 5 -18.46 -48.41 17.61
N SER A 6 -17.29 -48.08 17.04
CA SER A 6 -16.01 -48.78 17.36
C SER A 6 -14.82 -48.32 16.48
N SER A 7 -13.70 -48.00 17.13
CA SER A 7 -12.35 -48.07 16.56
C SER A 7 -11.79 -49.50 16.73
N PRO A 8 -10.73 -49.90 16.01
CA PRO A 8 -9.45 -50.03 16.71
C PRO A 8 -8.16 -49.74 15.90
N GLN A 9 -7.17 -49.22 16.65
CA GLN A 9 -5.72 -49.52 16.65
C GLN A 9 -4.83 -49.37 15.39
N GLY A 10 -3.87 -48.43 15.51
CA GLY A 10 -2.42 -48.72 15.59
C GLY A 10 -1.66 -49.13 14.32
N VAL A 11 -0.58 -48.40 13.99
CA VAL A 11 0.82 -48.86 14.00
C VAL A 11 1.76 -47.94 13.18
N SER A 12 2.85 -47.54 13.85
CA SER A 12 4.21 -47.19 13.39
C SER A 12 4.49 -45.91 12.57
N HIS A 13 5.27 -45.03 13.20
CA HIS A 13 6.17 -44.05 12.58
C HIS A 13 7.34 -44.71 11.82
N PRO A 14 7.79 -44.10 10.71
CA PRO A 14 9.18 -44.16 10.29
C PRO A 14 9.93 -42.88 10.65
N ARG A 15 11.19 -43.07 11.04
CA ARG A 15 12.17 -42.09 11.53
C ARG A 15 12.68 -41.18 10.42
N CYS A 16 12.98 -39.93 10.80
CA CYS A 16 13.84 -39.00 10.07
C CYS A 16 15.20 -39.61 9.72
N PRO A 17 15.71 -39.40 8.50
CA PRO A 17 17.13 -39.38 8.22
C PRO A 17 17.70 -37.97 8.39
N SER A 18 18.78 -37.89 9.16
CA SER A 18 19.67 -36.74 9.30
C SER A 18 20.54 -36.53 8.05
N GLN A 19 20.51 -35.34 7.45
CA GLN A 19 21.56 -34.77 6.58
C GLN A 19 21.51 -33.23 6.78
N SER A 20 22.45 -32.65 7.53
CA SER A 20 23.74 -32.10 7.07
C SER A 20 23.61 -30.96 6.05
N GLY A 21 23.67 -29.72 6.56
CA GLY A 21 24.40 -28.57 6.01
C GLY A 21 24.17 -28.11 4.57
N ALA A 22 23.39 -27.04 4.40
CA ALA A 22 23.60 -26.02 3.36
C ALA A 22 22.98 -24.68 3.83
N PRO A 23 23.58 -23.52 3.49
CA PRO A 23 23.40 -22.28 4.24
C PRO A 23 22.09 -21.56 3.90
N LEU A 24 21.51 -20.91 4.92
CA LEU A 24 20.47 -19.90 4.75
C LEU A 24 21.01 -18.77 3.84
N PHE A 25 20.44 -18.64 2.65
CA PHE A 25 20.55 -17.43 1.85
C PHE A 25 19.57 -16.40 2.41
N ILE A 26 20.09 -15.44 3.15
CA ILE A 26 19.40 -14.21 3.57
C ILE A 26 19.57 -13.20 2.43
N PRO A 27 18.50 -12.62 1.85
CA PRO A 27 18.66 -11.56 0.87
C PRO A 27 19.21 -10.32 1.58
N SER A 28 20.39 -9.89 1.14
CA SER A 28 21.10 -8.73 1.64
C SER A 28 20.55 -7.44 1.05
N VAL A 29 19.89 -6.62 1.88
CA VAL A 29 19.86 -5.16 1.72
C VAL A 29 20.16 -4.54 3.08
N SER A 30 21.30 -3.84 3.15
CA SER A 30 21.81 -2.96 4.21
C SER A 30 22.03 -3.49 5.65
N SER A 31 22.60 -4.69 5.81
CA SER A 31 23.07 -5.15 7.13
C SER A 31 24.30 -4.41 7.65
N LYS A 32 25.09 -3.76 6.78
CA LYS A 32 26.36 -3.13 7.17
C LYS A 32 26.17 -1.83 7.95
N GLU A 33 25.14 -1.04 7.64
CA GLU A 33 24.92 0.27 8.26
C GLU A 33 24.28 0.16 9.65
N GLU A 34 23.31 -0.74 9.82
CA GLU A 34 22.75 -1.07 11.14
C GLU A 34 23.80 -1.74 12.03
N SER A 35 24.67 -2.57 11.45
CA SER A 35 25.81 -3.14 12.17
C SER A 35 26.79 -2.06 12.65
N LEU A 36 27.12 -1.07 11.80
CA LEU A 36 27.99 0.05 12.18
C LEU A 36 27.37 0.94 13.25
N LEU A 37 26.06 1.22 13.17
CA LEU A 37 25.31 1.95 14.19
C LEU A 37 25.27 1.20 15.53
N ALA A 38 24.99 -0.10 15.50
CA ALA A 38 24.96 -0.95 16.68
C ALA A 38 26.35 -1.14 17.30
N LEU A 39 27.41 -1.27 16.49
CA LEU A 39 28.81 -1.31 16.94
C LEU A 39 29.23 0.02 17.57
N SER A 40 28.84 1.16 16.96
CA SER A 40 29.15 2.49 17.48
C SER A 40 28.44 2.77 18.81
N LEU A 41 27.17 2.39 18.94
CA LEU A 41 26.43 2.50 20.20
C LEU A 41 26.99 1.58 21.29
N ARG A 42 27.36 0.33 20.95
CA ARG A 42 27.98 -0.61 21.89
C ARG A 42 29.35 -0.12 22.36
N PHE A 43 30.14 0.50 21.48
CA PHE A 43 31.42 1.11 21.84
C PHE A 43 31.25 2.31 22.78
N LEU A 44 30.29 3.20 22.51
CA LEU A 44 29.96 4.34 23.37
C LEU A 44 29.45 3.91 24.77
N LEU A 45 28.63 2.85 24.82
CA LEU A 45 28.09 2.33 26.09
C LEU A 45 29.16 1.54 26.89
N SER A 46 30.07 0.86 26.22
CA SER A 46 31.17 0.12 26.86
C SER A 46 32.21 1.03 27.53
N THR A 47 32.42 2.24 27.04
CA THR A 47 33.42 3.17 27.60
C THR A 47 32.87 4.09 28.69
N SER A 48 31.55 4.22 28.81
CA SER A 48 30.90 4.99 29.88
C SER A 48 30.97 4.32 31.27
N SER A 49 31.41 3.07 31.37
CA SER A 49 31.47 2.33 32.65
C SER A 49 32.77 2.55 33.44
N ALA A 50 33.77 3.26 32.90
CA ALA A 50 35.04 3.51 33.59
C ALA A 50 35.06 4.91 34.24
N ARG A 51 35.33 4.99 35.55
CA ARG A 51 35.46 6.21 36.37
C ARG A 51 36.69 7.08 36.04
N ASN A 52 37.00 7.32 34.77
CA ASN A 52 38.10 8.21 34.37
C ASN A 52 37.65 9.26 33.36
N ARG A 53 38.12 10.51 33.54
CA ARG A 53 37.83 11.64 32.63
C ARG A 53 38.24 11.27 31.19
N PRO A 54 37.36 11.44 30.19
CA PRO A 54 37.69 11.12 28.81
C PRO A 54 38.83 12.00 28.28
N SER A 55 39.78 11.40 27.57
CA SER A 55 40.89 12.13 26.93
C SER A 55 40.38 13.03 25.79
N LYS A 56 41.13 14.09 25.43
CA LYS A 56 40.77 15.00 24.33
C LYS A 56 40.50 14.27 23.00
N LEU A 57 41.23 13.18 22.74
CA LEU A 57 41.04 12.35 21.55
C LEU A 57 39.69 11.61 21.57
N HIS A 58 39.24 11.18 22.74
CA HIS A 58 37.97 10.48 22.95
C HIS A 58 36.78 11.42 22.72
N LEU A 59 36.84 12.65 23.27
CA LEU A 59 35.83 13.70 23.02
C LEU A 59 35.76 14.10 21.54
N HIS A 60 36.90 14.14 20.86
CA HIS A 60 36.94 14.41 19.42
C HIS A 60 36.28 13.29 18.60
N PHE A 61 36.54 12.03 18.94
CA PHE A 61 35.93 10.88 18.26
C PHE A 61 34.42 10.82 18.46
N ILE A 62 33.93 11.09 19.68
CA ILE A 62 32.50 11.20 19.97
C ILE A 62 31.89 12.35 19.15
N SER A 63 32.53 13.52 19.11
CA SER A 63 32.05 14.67 18.32
C SER A 63 31.99 14.39 16.82
N VAL A 64 32.99 13.73 16.25
CA VAL A 64 33.02 13.35 14.83
C VAL A 64 31.95 12.30 14.53
N THR A 65 31.77 11.31 15.41
CA THR A 65 30.74 10.27 15.25
C THR A 65 29.34 10.88 15.36
N PHE A 66 29.10 11.79 16.31
CA PHE A 66 27.84 12.52 16.42
C PHE A 66 27.60 13.43 15.21
N LYS A 67 28.63 14.10 14.68
CA LYS A 67 28.53 14.89 13.45
C LYS A 67 28.25 14.02 12.23
N LEU A 68 28.86 12.84 12.10
CA LEU A 68 28.57 11.89 11.02
C LEU A 68 27.17 11.31 11.16
N LEU A 69 26.73 10.97 12.38
CA LEU A 69 25.35 10.54 12.64
C LEU A 69 24.37 11.66 12.31
N PHE A 70 24.68 12.89 12.70
CA PHE A 70 23.88 14.06 12.41
C PHE A 70 23.83 14.29 10.91
N VAL A 71 24.94 14.17 10.17
CA VAL A 71 24.95 14.24 8.70
C VAL A 71 24.15 13.08 8.10
N LEU A 72 24.30 11.83 8.54
CA LEU A 72 23.58 10.67 7.98
C LEU A 72 22.06 10.67 8.31
N VAL A 73 21.68 11.21 9.47
CA VAL A 73 20.29 11.33 9.91
C VAL A 73 19.63 12.58 9.32
N TRP A 74 20.36 13.69 9.15
CA TRP A 74 19.85 14.98 8.69
C TRP A 74 19.99 15.20 7.17
N PHE A 75 20.98 14.58 6.52
CA PHE A 75 21.08 14.43 5.05
C PHE A 75 20.49 13.09 4.61
N ARG A 76 19.26 12.78 5.05
CA ARG A 76 18.46 11.82 4.30
C ARG A 76 18.05 12.48 2.98
N PRO A 77 18.23 11.83 1.81
CA PRO A 77 17.76 12.36 0.53
C PRO A 77 16.27 12.66 0.66
N LYS A 78 15.89 13.84 0.17
CA LYS A 78 14.59 14.48 0.36
C LYS A 78 13.60 13.87 -0.61
N ARG A 79 12.54 13.25 -0.07
CA ARG A 79 11.75 12.20 -0.74
C ARG A 79 10.39 12.74 -1.15
N MET A 80 10.12 12.91 -2.44
CA MET A 80 8.81 13.43 -2.86
C MET A 80 8.22 12.65 -4.03
N TRP A 81 6.94 12.35 -3.91
CA TRP A 81 6.11 11.88 -5.02
C TRP A 81 5.57 13.09 -5.77
N ARG A 82 5.75 13.11 -7.09
CA ARG A 82 5.24 14.15 -7.98
C ARG A 82 4.19 13.57 -8.91
N LEU A 83 3.09 14.30 -9.10
CA LEU A 83 2.14 13.97 -10.15
C LEU A 83 2.63 14.54 -11.48
N LYS A 84 2.73 13.68 -12.49
CA LYS A 84 2.93 14.04 -13.89
C LYS A 84 1.64 13.78 -14.66
N VAL A 85 1.31 14.72 -15.53
CA VAL A 85 0.13 14.69 -16.39
C VAL A 85 0.57 14.63 -17.84
N SER A 86 -0.11 13.81 -18.64
CA SER A 86 0.08 13.73 -20.10
C SER A 86 1.50 13.43 -20.57
N ASP A 87 2.31 12.88 -19.67
CA ASP A 87 3.68 12.43 -19.94
C ASP A 87 3.71 10.89 -20.05
N GLY A 88 4.79 10.35 -20.63
CA GLY A 88 5.07 8.91 -20.60
C GLY A 88 4.71 8.13 -21.87
N GLY A 89 4.98 8.70 -23.05
CA GLY A 89 5.04 7.93 -24.30
C GLY A 89 6.10 6.82 -24.20
N SER A 90 5.74 5.58 -24.57
CA SER A 90 6.70 4.49 -24.72
C SER A 90 6.46 3.74 -26.03
N PRO A 91 7.46 3.04 -26.60
CA PRO A 91 7.26 2.25 -27.82
C PRO A 91 6.12 1.23 -27.71
N TRP A 92 5.81 0.81 -26.47
CA TRP A 92 4.79 -0.19 -26.14
C TRP A 92 3.46 0.41 -25.69
N LEU A 93 3.37 1.72 -25.53
CA LEU A 93 2.19 2.41 -25.05
C LEU A 93 1.73 3.43 -26.10
N ARG A 94 0.70 3.06 -26.86
CA ARG A 94 0.06 3.93 -27.86
C ARG A 94 -1.34 4.30 -27.40
N THR A 95 -1.72 5.55 -27.58
CA THR A 95 -3.06 6.06 -27.23
C THR A 95 -3.64 6.84 -28.42
N LEU A 96 -4.96 6.95 -28.48
CA LEU A 96 -5.64 7.68 -29.56
C LEU A 96 -5.64 9.20 -29.34
N ASN A 97 -5.37 9.64 -28.12
CA ASN A 97 -5.41 11.04 -27.68
C ASN A 97 -4.04 11.54 -27.21
N ASP A 98 -2.96 10.93 -27.67
CA ASP A 98 -1.58 11.32 -27.33
C ASP A 98 -1.32 11.49 -25.82
N HIS A 99 -1.86 10.55 -25.04
CA HIS A 99 -1.73 10.44 -23.58
C HIS A 99 -2.41 11.56 -22.78
N ILE A 100 -3.19 12.44 -23.42
CA ILE A 100 -3.96 13.49 -22.74
C ILE A 100 -4.82 12.90 -21.61
N GLY A 101 -4.76 13.48 -20.42
CA GLY A 101 -5.48 13.03 -19.22
C GLY A 101 -4.82 11.89 -18.45
N ARG A 102 -3.66 11.37 -18.89
CA ARG A 102 -2.94 10.31 -18.17
C ARG A 102 -2.25 10.88 -16.93
N GLN A 103 -2.35 10.15 -15.82
CA GLN A 103 -1.77 10.52 -14.53
C GLN A 103 -0.69 9.51 -14.12
N ILE A 104 0.49 10.00 -13.77
CA ILE A 104 1.62 9.17 -13.32
C ILE A 104 2.20 9.78 -12.05
N TRP A 105 2.26 8.99 -10.98
CA TRP A 105 3.01 9.35 -9.79
C TRP A 105 4.44 8.86 -9.92
N GLU A 106 5.39 9.80 -9.96
CA GLU A 106 6.82 9.51 -10.04
C GLU A 106 7.49 9.87 -8.71
N PHE A 107 8.42 9.02 -8.28
CA PHE A 107 9.24 9.30 -7.11
C PHE A 107 10.52 10.01 -7.54
N ASP A 108 10.78 11.20 -6.96
CA ASP A 108 12.02 11.94 -7.16
C ASP A 108 12.74 12.14 -5.80
N PRO A 109 13.97 11.62 -5.63
CA PRO A 109 14.75 11.74 -4.39
C PRO A 109 15.42 13.12 -4.21
N ASN A 110 15.28 14.04 -5.16
CA ASN A 110 15.87 15.37 -5.11
C ASN A 110 14.83 16.49 -5.04
N LEU A 111 13.52 16.17 -5.13
CA LEU A 111 12.44 17.14 -5.04
C LEU A 111 11.95 17.34 -3.60
N GLY A 112 11.46 18.56 -3.34
CA GLY A 112 10.82 18.96 -2.09
C GLY A 112 11.69 19.83 -1.18
N SER A 113 11.19 21.01 -0.83
CA SER A 113 11.75 21.84 0.24
C SER A 113 11.56 21.13 1.61
N PRO A 114 12.37 21.46 2.64
CA PRO A 114 12.14 20.93 3.99
C PRO A 114 10.70 21.14 4.48
N GLU A 115 10.10 22.29 4.16
CA GLU A 115 8.74 22.65 4.54
C GLU A 115 7.71 21.80 3.82
N GLU A 116 7.87 21.58 2.50
CA GLU A 116 6.98 20.73 1.70
C GLU A 116 6.99 19.28 2.20
N LEU A 117 8.18 18.76 2.52
CA LEU A 117 8.32 17.42 3.07
C LEU A 117 7.68 17.29 4.46
N ALA A 118 7.86 18.29 5.32
CA ALA A 118 7.21 18.33 6.62
C ALA A 118 5.69 18.35 6.48
N GLN A 119 5.17 19.10 5.50
CA GLN A 119 3.74 19.13 5.19
C GLN A 119 3.23 17.76 4.72
N ILE A 120 3.92 17.10 3.80
CA ILE A 120 3.55 15.75 3.32
C ILE A 120 3.53 14.73 4.47
N GLU A 121 4.54 14.76 5.33
CA GLU A 121 4.61 13.83 6.46
C GLU A 121 3.52 14.12 7.50
N ALA A 122 3.22 15.40 7.76
CA ALA A 122 2.09 15.79 8.59
C ALA A 122 0.76 15.30 8.00
N THR A 123 0.56 15.41 6.69
CA THR A 123 -0.63 14.88 5.99
C THR A 123 -0.72 13.36 6.12
N ARG A 124 0.37 12.63 5.94
CA ARG A 124 0.41 11.16 6.11
C ARG A 124 0.06 10.74 7.53
N LYS A 125 0.65 11.41 8.52
CA LYS A 125 0.37 11.17 9.94
C LYS A 125 -1.10 11.45 10.25
N SER A 126 -1.63 12.58 9.81
CA SER A 126 -3.03 12.95 9.99
C SER A 126 -3.97 11.92 9.36
N PHE A 127 -3.69 11.45 8.14
CA PHE A 127 -4.47 10.39 7.51
C PHE A 127 -4.42 9.10 8.34
N ARG A 128 -3.24 8.66 8.80
CA ARG A 128 -3.10 7.46 9.65
C ARG A 128 -3.93 7.57 10.94
N GLU A 129 -3.92 8.73 11.59
CA GLU A 129 -4.67 8.98 12.83
C GLU A 129 -6.18 8.95 12.60
N ASN A 130 -6.64 9.50 11.47
CA ASN A 130 -8.07 9.65 11.14
C ASN A 130 -8.61 8.55 10.21
N ARG A 131 -7.82 7.53 9.87
CA ARG A 131 -8.15 6.48 8.87
C ARG A 131 -9.41 5.65 9.16
N PHE A 132 -9.97 5.75 10.37
CA PHE A 132 -11.20 5.07 10.72
C PHE A 132 -12.44 5.96 10.57
N GLU A 133 -12.25 7.26 10.46
CA GLU A 133 -13.30 8.26 10.23
C GLU A 133 -13.34 8.66 8.77
N HIS A 134 -12.16 8.83 8.15
CA HIS A 134 -12.01 9.22 6.76
C HIS A 134 -11.24 8.14 6.00
N LYS A 135 -11.92 7.45 5.09
CA LYS A 135 -11.36 6.34 4.30
C LYS A 135 -10.65 6.78 3.03
N HIS A 136 -10.94 7.98 2.54
CA HIS A 136 -10.38 8.50 1.29
C HIS A 136 -9.18 9.41 1.55
N SER A 137 -8.20 9.39 0.64
CA SER A 137 -6.99 10.23 0.71
C SER A 137 -7.29 11.73 0.58
N ALA A 138 -8.49 12.08 0.09
CA ALA A 138 -8.93 13.43 -0.26
C ALA A 138 -7.98 14.17 -1.21
N ASP A 139 -7.19 13.41 -2.00
CA ASP A 139 -6.20 13.91 -2.94
C ASP A 139 -5.19 14.90 -2.32
N LEU A 140 -4.93 14.81 -1.01
CA LEU A 140 -4.21 15.87 -0.31
C LEU A 140 -2.80 16.10 -0.87
N LEU A 141 -2.08 15.04 -1.26
CA LEU A 141 -0.76 15.17 -1.87
C LEU A 141 -0.81 15.89 -3.23
N MET A 142 -1.83 15.60 -4.05
CA MET A 142 -2.05 16.27 -5.32
C MET A 142 -2.43 17.73 -5.10
N ARG A 143 -3.36 18.01 -4.17
CA ARG A 143 -3.82 19.36 -3.85
C ARG A 143 -2.70 20.25 -3.32
N ILE A 144 -1.74 19.69 -2.56
CA ILE A 144 -0.55 20.43 -2.12
C ILE A 144 0.30 20.88 -3.32
N GLN A 145 0.47 20.03 -4.34
CA GLN A 145 1.22 20.38 -5.55
C GLN A 145 0.46 21.41 -6.38
N PHE A 146 -0.83 21.21 -6.59
CA PHE A 146 -1.66 22.10 -7.41
C PHE A 146 -1.86 23.47 -6.76
N ALA A 147 -1.90 23.55 -5.42
CA ALA A 147 -1.95 24.84 -4.72
C ALA A 147 -0.73 25.73 -4.99
N LYS A 148 0.42 25.14 -5.36
CA LYS A 148 1.62 25.86 -5.75
C LYS A 148 1.61 26.25 -7.23
N GLU A 149 1.14 25.36 -8.09
CA GLU A 149 1.10 25.57 -9.54
C GLU A 149 -0.02 26.54 -9.96
N ASN A 150 -1.19 26.40 -9.34
CA ASN A 150 -2.40 27.17 -9.62
C ASN A 150 -2.93 27.85 -8.34
N PRO A 151 -2.29 28.93 -7.87
CA PRO A 151 -2.73 29.61 -6.65
C PRO A 151 -4.12 30.23 -6.83
N ILE A 152 -4.95 30.12 -5.79
CA ILE A 152 -6.27 30.75 -5.75
C ILE A 152 -6.09 32.28 -5.82
N SER A 153 -6.67 32.90 -6.85
CA SER A 153 -6.61 34.35 -7.06
C SER A 153 -7.44 35.16 -6.06
N GLU A 154 -8.59 34.62 -5.64
CA GLU A 154 -9.52 35.29 -4.73
C GLU A 154 -10.10 34.32 -3.70
N VAL A 155 -9.86 34.57 -2.41
CA VAL A 155 -10.44 33.79 -1.31
C VAL A 155 -11.75 34.44 -0.88
N LEU A 156 -12.84 34.00 -1.51
CA LEU A 156 -14.19 34.44 -1.15
C LEU A 156 -14.59 33.89 0.24
N PRO A 157 -15.29 34.68 1.09
CA PRO A 157 -15.60 34.32 2.46
C PRO A 157 -16.57 33.14 2.57
N LYS A 158 -16.33 32.24 3.54
CA LYS A 158 -17.21 31.08 3.78
C LYS A 158 -18.55 31.51 4.34
N VAL A 159 -19.61 31.19 3.61
CA VAL A 159 -20.99 31.27 4.11
C VAL A 159 -21.32 29.97 4.80
N ARG A 160 -21.87 30.04 6.02
CA ARG A 160 -22.48 28.90 6.69
C ARG A 160 -23.98 29.16 6.74
N VAL A 161 -24.72 28.33 6.02
CA VAL A 161 -26.18 28.30 6.11
C VAL A 161 -26.55 27.32 7.21
N LYS A 162 -27.38 27.74 8.17
CA LYS A 162 -27.84 26.88 9.27
C LYS A 162 -29.15 26.21 8.92
N ASP A 163 -30.10 27.00 8.42
CA ASP A 163 -31.46 26.57 8.11
C ASP A 163 -31.78 26.83 6.63
N ILE A 164 -32.71 26.04 6.07
CA ILE A 164 -33.05 26.15 4.64
C ILE A 164 -33.68 27.50 4.28
N GLU A 165 -34.28 28.15 5.27
CA GLU A 165 -34.91 29.47 5.19
C GLU A 165 -33.87 30.60 4.99
N ASP A 166 -32.62 30.37 5.38
CA ASP A 166 -31.50 31.30 5.21
C ASP A 166 -30.87 31.23 3.80
N VAL A 167 -31.35 30.33 2.93
CA VAL A 167 -30.84 30.15 1.57
C VAL A 167 -31.35 31.27 0.67
N THR A 168 -30.50 32.27 0.46
CA THR A 168 -30.74 33.38 -0.49
C THR A 168 -29.99 33.16 -1.80
N GLU A 169 -30.45 33.81 -2.88
CA GLU A 169 -29.76 33.81 -4.19
C GLU A 169 -28.30 34.28 -4.06
N GLU A 170 -28.05 35.30 -3.24
CA GLU A 170 -26.70 35.78 -2.95
C GLU A 170 -25.83 34.70 -2.29
N THR A 171 -26.39 33.97 -1.33
CA THR A 171 -25.70 32.88 -0.64
C THR A 171 -25.37 31.73 -1.58
N VAL A 172 -26.31 31.34 -2.45
CA VAL A 172 -26.07 30.33 -3.50
C VAL A 172 -25.00 30.80 -4.46
N THR A 173 -25.13 32.02 -5.00
CA THR A 173 -24.18 32.60 -5.96
C THR A 173 -22.77 32.67 -5.38
N ARG A 174 -22.63 33.13 -4.14
CA ARG A 174 -21.33 33.21 -3.45
C ARG A 174 -20.75 31.83 -3.18
N THR A 175 -21.57 30.85 -2.82
CA THR A 175 -21.13 29.45 -2.60
C THR A 175 -20.68 28.80 -3.90
N LEU A 176 -21.43 29.01 -4.99
CA LEU A 176 -21.09 28.51 -6.32
C LEU A 176 -19.79 29.12 -6.83
N LYS A 177 -19.64 30.45 -6.74
CA LYS A 177 -18.38 31.14 -7.11
C LYS A 177 -17.20 30.56 -6.34
N ARG A 178 -17.34 30.35 -5.02
CA ARG A 178 -16.31 29.71 -4.19
C ARG A 178 -15.95 28.30 -4.67
N ALA A 179 -16.96 27.48 -4.96
CA ALA A 179 -16.75 26.11 -5.43
C ALA A 179 -16.04 26.09 -6.79
N ILE A 180 -16.47 26.92 -7.74
CA ILE A 180 -15.87 27.02 -9.08
C ILE A 180 -14.44 27.56 -8.99
N THR A 181 -14.21 28.64 -8.23
CA THR A 181 -12.85 29.20 -8.03
C THR A 181 -11.92 28.14 -7.46
N PHE A 182 -12.34 27.41 -6.42
CA PHE A 182 -11.54 26.32 -5.87
C PHE A 182 -11.34 25.16 -6.86
N HIS A 183 -12.39 24.72 -7.54
CA HIS A 183 -12.28 23.56 -8.45
C HIS A 183 -11.44 23.89 -9.69
N SER A 184 -11.43 25.15 -10.13
CA SER A 184 -10.58 25.62 -11.23
C SER A 184 -9.08 25.50 -10.92
N THR A 185 -8.68 25.61 -9.65
CA THR A 185 -7.27 25.41 -9.26
C THR A 185 -6.84 23.95 -9.27
N LEU A 186 -7.79 23.02 -9.44
CA LEU A 186 -7.54 21.58 -9.55
C LEU A 186 -7.44 21.10 -11.00
N GLN A 187 -7.64 21.99 -11.98
CA GLN A 187 -7.46 21.66 -13.39
C GLN A 187 -5.97 21.56 -13.69
N SER A 188 -5.56 20.48 -14.36
CA SER A 188 -4.19 20.33 -14.83
C SER A 188 -3.96 21.11 -16.13
N ASP A 189 -2.69 21.21 -16.55
CA ASP A 189 -2.25 21.99 -17.70
C ASP A 189 -2.81 21.52 -19.05
N ASP A 190 -3.11 20.24 -19.19
CA ASP A 190 -3.77 19.66 -20.36
C ASP A 190 -5.31 19.82 -20.36
N GLY A 191 -5.87 20.43 -19.30
CA GLY A 191 -7.28 20.70 -19.14
C GLY A 191 -8.11 19.62 -18.42
N HIS A 192 -7.55 18.47 -18.04
CA HIS A 192 -8.27 17.45 -17.26
C HIS A 192 -8.19 17.70 -15.74
N TRP A 193 -9.06 17.03 -14.98
CA TRP A 193 -9.02 17.03 -13.52
C TRP A 193 -8.49 15.70 -12.99
N PRO A 194 -7.27 15.66 -12.43
CA PRO A 194 -6.76 14.47 -11.79
C PRO A 194 -7.50 14.18 -10.47
N GLY A 195 -7.51 12.90 -10.08
CA GLY A 195 -8.17 12.48 -8.85
C GLY A 195 -7.99 10.99 -8.55
N ASP A 196 -7.93 10.68 -7.27
CA ASP A 196 -7.93 9.32 -6.73
C ASP A 196 -9.22 8.59 -7.14
N TYR A 197 -9.05 7.53 -7.93
CA TYR A 197 -10.11 6.62 -8.34
C TYR A 197 -9.93 5.23 -7.70
N GLY A 198 -9.40 5.22 -6.48
CA GLY A 198 -9.29 4.04 -5.66
C GLY A 198 -10.62 3.54 -5.09
N GLY A 199 -10.52 2.60 -4.17
CA GLY A 199 -11.69 2.07 -3.46
C GLY A 199 -11.69 0.54 -3.39
N PRO A 200 -11.68 -0.18 -4.51
CA PRO A 200 -11.63 -1.64 -4.52
C PRO A 200 -10.33 -2.19 -3.90
N MET A 201 -10.46 -3.11 -2.95
CA MET A 201 -9.32 -3.69 -2.20
C MET A 201 -8.83 -5.02 -2.79
N PHE A 202 -9.19 -5.34 -4.04
CA PHE A 202 -8.83 -6.58 -4.73
C PHE A 202 -8.06 -6.38 -6.05
N LEU A 203 -7.90 -5.13 -6.50
CA LEU A 203 -7.14 -4.81 -7.72
C LEU A 203 -5.63 -4.96 -7.49
N MET A 204 -5.14 -4.35 -6.41
CA MET A 204 -3.72 -4.39 -6.03
C MET A 204 -3.22 -5.82 -5.76
N PRO A 205 -3.98 -6.72 -5.10
CA PRO A 205 -3.63 -8.12 -5.04
C PRO A 205 -3.37 -8.81 -6.38
N GLY A 206 -4.24 -8.61 -7.38
CA GLY A 206 -4.04 -9.20 -8.70
C GLY A 206 -2.73 -8.75 -9.34
N LEU A 207 -2.43 -7.44 -9.28
CA LEU A 207 -1.18 -6.88 -9.79
C LEU A 207 0.05 -7.48 -9.09
N ILE A 208 0.09 -7.47 -7.76
CA ILE A 208 1.26 -7.94 -7.00
C ILE A 208 1.48 -9.45 -7.18
N ILE A 209 0.41 -10.25 -7.18
CA ILE A 209 0.52 -11.70 -7.43
C ILE A 209 1.04 -11.96 -8.84
N ALA A 210 0.50 -11.29 -9.87
CA ALA A 210 0.95 -11.44 -11.25
C ALA A 210 2.44 -11.05 -11.41
N LEU A 211 2.85 -9.91 -10.83
CA LEU A 211 4.25 -9.47 -10.84
C LEU A 211 5.17 -10.43 -10.08
N SER A 212 4.67 -11.07 -9.03
CA SER A 212 5.46 -12.04 -8.25
C SER A 212 5.70 -13.33 -9.04
N VAL A 213 4.65 -13.89 -9.63
CA VAL A 213 4.73 -15.12 -10.47
C VAL A 213 5.56 -14.90 -11.72
N THR A 214 5.46 -13.73 -12.35
CA THR A 214 6.23 -13.37 -13.55
C THR A 214 7.65 -12.89 -13.23
N ARG A 215 8.03 -12.82 -11.95
CA ARG A 215 9.32 -12.28 -11.46
C ARG A 215 9.57 -10.82 -11.87
N GLY A 216 8.51 -10.08 -12.17
CA GLY A 216 8.53 -8.66 -12.55
C GLY A 216 8.47 -7.69 -11.37
N LEU A 217 8.25 -8.15 -10.14
CA LEU A 217 8.00 -7.29 -8.98
C LEU A 217 9.06 -6.19 -8.80
N ASN A 218 10.34 -6.55 -8.80
CA ASN A 218 11.45 -5.60 -8.62
C ASN A 218 11.81 -4.82 -9.90
N ALA A 219 11.35 -5.29 -11.07
CA ALA A 219 11.56 -4.61 -12.34
C ALA A 219 10.53 -3.48 -12.55
N VAL A 220 9.30 -3.69 -12.06
CA VAL A 220 8.19 -2.75 -12.24
C VAL A 220 8.03 -1.81 -11.04
N LEU A 221 8.24 -2.31 -9.81
CA LEU A 221 8.02 -1.54 -8.60
C LEU A 221 9.34 -1.23 -7.89
N THR A 222 9.63 0.06 -7.74
CA THR A 222 10.72 0.54 -6.89
C THR A 222 10.42 0.28 -5.41
N GLU A 223 11.44 0.38 -4.56
CA GLU A 223 11.26 0.25 -3.11
C GLU A 223 10.28 1.28 -2.53
N GLU A 224 10.19 2.44 -3.15
CA GLU A 224 9.27 3.52 -2.77
C GLU A 224 7.83 3.15 -3.10
N HIS A 225 7.58 2.57 -4.29
CA HIS A 225 6.26 2.04 -4.63
C HIS A 225 5.80 1.00 -3.61
N LYS A 226 6.68 0.06 -3.24
CA LYS A 226 6.35 -0.98 -2.25
C LYS A 226 6.02 -0.38 -0.88
N LYS A 227 6.77 0.63 -0.43
CA LYS A 227 6.49 1.35 0.83
C LYS A 227 5.13 2.05 0.81
N GLU A 228 4.79 2.73 -0.29
CA GLU A 228 3.47 3.38 -0.42
C GLU A 228 2.34 2.35 -0.48
N ILE A 229 2.54 1.22 -1.16
CA ILE A 229 1.57 0.12 -1.20
C ILE A 229 1.36 -0.45 0.22
N CYS A 230 2.42 -0.79 0.95
CA CYS A 230 2.29 -1.25 2.33
C CYS A 230 1.56 -0.21 3.21
N ARG A 231 1.93 1.07 3.08
CA ARG A 231 1.26 2.16 3.80
C ARG A 231 -0.24 2.23 3.46
N TYR A 232 -0.60 2.15 2.18
CA TYR A 232 -1.99 2.13 1.73
C TYR A 232 -2.75 0.96 2.36
N LEU A 233 -2.20 -0.26 2.31
CA LEU A 233 -2.85 -1.44 2.88
C LEU A 233 -3.03 -1.32 4.39
N TYR A 234 -1.98 -0.92 5.13
CA TYR A 234 -2.10 -0.73 6.57
C TYR A 234 -3.06 0.39 6.95
N ASN A 235 -3.22 1.42 6.13
CA ASN A 235 -4.18 2.48 6.40
C ASN A 235 -5.63 2.03 6.20
N HIS A 236 -5.86 1.04 5.34
CA HIS A 236 -7.19 0.50 5.07
C HIS A 236 -7.52 -0.79 5.82
N GLN A 237 -6.62 -1.23 6.71
CA GLN A 237 -6.93 -2.33 7.62
C GLN A 237 -7.99 -1.89 8.64
N ASN A 238 -9.02 -2.71 8.81
CA ASN A 238 -10.07 -2.46 9.79
C ASN A 238 -9.58 -2.72 11.22
N LYS A 239 -10.33 -2.21 12.20
CA LYS A 239 -9.97 -2.34 13.64
C LYS A 239 -9.87 -3.79 14.11
N ASP A 240 -10.61 -4.69 13.46
CA ASP A 240 -10.61 -6.13 13.72
C ASP A 240 -9.41 -6.87 13.09
N GLY A 241 -8.60 -6.19 12.29
CA GLY A 241 -7.42 -6.74 11.62
C GLY A 241 -7.64 -7.19 10.18
N GLY A 242 -8.88 -7.19 9.68
CA GLY A 242 -9.18 -7.61 8.32
C GLY A 242 -9.22 -6.47 7.30
N TRP A 243 -9.57 -6.82 6.06
CA TRP A 243 -9.85 -5.88 4.96
C TRP A 243 -11.16 -6.24 4.26
N GLY A 244 -11.90 -5.21 3.84
CA GLY A 244 -13.14 -5.37 3.10
C GLY A 244 -12.95 -5.58 1.59
N LEU A 245 -14.07 -5.66 0.88
CA LEU A 245 -14.10 -5.67 -0.58
C LEU A 245 -13.66 -4.31 -1.17
N HIS A 246 -13.92 -3.24 -0.43
CA HIS A 246 -13.50 -1.87 -0.71
C HIS A 246 -13.10 -1.16 0.60
N ILE A 247 -12.51 0.02 0.50
CA ILE A 247 -11.92 0.79 1.63
C ILE A 247 -12.90 1.16 2.76
N GLU A 248 -14.20 1.21 2.47
CA GLU A 248 -15.28 1.46 3.45
C GLU A 248 -15.98 0.18 3.93
N GLY A 249 -15.65 -0.97 3.33
CA GLY A 249 -16.33 -2.23 3.59
C GLY A 249 -15.88 -2.90 4.89
N PRO A 250 -16.77 -3.68 5.54
CA PRO A 250 -16.37 -4.53 6.65
C PRO A 250 -15.40 -5.61 6.17
N SER A 251 -14.64 -6.19 7.11
CA SER A 251 -13.66 -7.22 6.79
C SER A 251 -14.31 -8.46 6.17
N THR A 252 -13.70 -8.98 5.11
CA THR A 252 -14.18 -10.15 4.36
C THR A 252 -13.04 -11.14 4.18
N MET A 253 -13.34 -12.44 4.02
CA MET A 253 -12.28 -13.42 3.75
C MET A 253 -11.52 -13.10 2.45
N PHE A 254 -12.24 -12.61 1.42
CA PHE A 254 -11.65 -12.19 0.15
C PHE A 254 -10.65 -11.03 0.31
N GLY A 255 -11.08 -9.93 0.90
CA GLY A 255 -10.20 -8.78 1.15
C GLY A 255 -9.06 -9.12 2.09
N SER A 256 -9.34 -9.77 3.22
CA SER A 256 -8.32 -10.05 4.24
C SER A 256 -7.21 -10.97 3.77
N VAL A 257 -7.55 -12.09 3.13
CA VAL A 257 -6.55 -13.06 2.67
C VAL A 257 -5.69 -12.46 1.57
N LEU A 258 -6.29 -11.82 0.56
CA LEU A 258 -5.54 -11.26 -0.55
C LEU A 258 -4.60 -10.13 -0.10
N ASN A 259 -5.06 -9.20 0.73
CA ASN A 259 -4.21 -8.10 1.20
C ASN A 259 -3.12 -8.59 2.18
N TYR A 260 -3.40 -9.61 3.00
CA TYR A 260 -2.37 -10.27 3.80
C TYR A 260 -1.27 -10.89 2.92
N VAL A 261 -1.67 -11.64 1.87
CA VAL A 261 -0.74 -12.25 0.91
C VAL A 261 0.09 -11.18 0.20
N VAL A 262 -0.50 -10.06 -0.20
CA VAL A 262 0.23 -8.94 -0.81
C VAL A 262 1.32 -8.43 0.12
N LEU A 263 1.01 -8.15 1.38
CA LEU A 263 1.99 -7.69 2.35
C LEU A 263 3.14 -8.70 2.50
N ARG A 264 2.83 -10.01 2.55
CA ARG A 264 3.84 -11.08 2.59
C ARG A 264 4.74 -11.08 1.34
N LEU A 265 4.17 -10.87 0.15
CA LEU A 265 4.91 -10.82 -1.12
C LEU A 265 5.79 -9.56 -1.23
N LEU A 266 5.40 -8.47 -0.56
CA LEU A 266 6.16 -7.22 -0.48
C LEU A 266 7.26 -7.25 0.60
N GLY A 267 7.38 -8.35 1.34
CA GLY A 267 8.46 -8.58 2.30
C GLY A 267 8.06 -8.44 3.77
N GLU A 268 6.82 -8.04 4.08
CA GLU A 268 6.35 -7.94 5.47
C GLU A 268 6.33 -9.32 6.12
N GLY A 269 7.00 -9.45 7.25
CA GLY A 269 7.05 -10.59 8.13
C GLY A 269 5.68 -10.98 8.70
N PRO A 270 5.54 -12.21 9.23
CA PRO A 270 4.30 -12.66 9.85
C PRO A 270 3.93 -11.87 11.11
N ASN A 271 4.86 -11.13 11.70
CA ASN A 271 4.69 -10.35 12.94
C ASN A 271 5.05 -8.87 12.76
N ASP A 272 5.15 -8.39 11.50
CA ASP A 272 5.54 -7.01 11.19
C ASP A 272 4.31 -6.08 11.23
N GLY A 273 4.48 -4.83 10.76
CA GLY A 273 3.43 -3.81 10.80
C GLY A 273 3.01 -3.38 12.20
N GLY A 274 3.86 -3.55 13.21
CA GLY A 274 3.52 -3.22 14.61
C GLY A 274 2.38 -4.10 15.18
N GLY A 275 2.29 -5.35 14.72
CA GLY A 275 1.25 -6.30 15.11
C GLY A 275 0.04 -6.34 14.17
N ASP A 276 -0.01 -5.47 13.15
CA ASP A 276 -1.07 -5.45 12.15
C ASP A 276 -1.10 -6.77 11.32
N MET A 277 0.06 -7.36 11.02
CA MET A 277 0.16 -8.66 10.34
C MET A 277 -0.34 -9.83 11.19
N GLU A 278 -0.07 -9.79 12.50
CA GLU A 278 -0.53 -10.81 13.43
C GLU A 278 -2.06 -10.74 13.57
N LYS A 279 -2.63 -9.54 13.74
CA LYS A 279 -4.08 -9.33 13.79
C LYS A 279 -4.77 -9.85 12.52
N ALA A 280 -4.23 -9.54 11.35
CA ALA A 280 -4.73 -10.04 10.08
C ALA A 280 -4.77 -11.56 10.02
N ARG A 281 -3.65 -12.21 10.37
CA ARG A 281 -3.56 -13.67 10.40
C ARG A 281 -4.56 -14.27 11.40
N ASN A 282 -4.66 -13.69 12.60
CA ASN A 282 -5.57 -14.17 13.64
C ASN A 282 -7.03 -14.02 13.21
N TRP A 283 -7.38 -12.89 12.57
CA TRP A 283 -8.71 -12.67 11.99
C TRP A 283 -9.01 -13.72 10.90
N ILE A 284 -8.09 -13.97 9.98
CA ILE A 284 -8.27 -14.99 8.93
C ILE A 284 -8.49 -16.37 9.55
N GLN A 285 -7.67 -16.77 10.52
CA GLN A 285 -7.76 -18.08 11.16
C GLN A 285 -9.06 -18.26 11.97
N SER A 286 -9.49 -17.24 12.71
CA SER A 286 -10.71 -17.30 13.52
C SER A 286 -11.99 -17.35 12.67
N HIS A 287 -11.94 -16.95 11.39
CA HIS A 287 -13.08 -16.95 10.47
C HIS A 287 -13.05 -18.13 9.48
N GLY A 288 -12.35 -19.22 9.80
CA GLY A 288 -12.33 -20.47 9.01
C GLY A 288 -11.16 -20.59 8.02
N GLY A 289 -10.32 -19.56 7.90
CA GLY A 289 -9.12 -19.58 7.08
C GLY A 289 -9.37 -19.36 5.58
N ALA A 290 -8.28 -19.41 4.81
CA ALA A 290 -8.28 -19.06 3.39
C ALA A 290 -9.14 -19.98 2.50
N THR A 291 -9.56 -21.15 2.98
CA THR A 291 -10.45 -22.06 2.22
C THR A 291 -11.86 -21.50 2.05
N TYR A 292 -12.28 -20.56 2.91
CA TYR A 292 -13.56 -19.85 2.85
C TYR A 292 -13.53 -18.61 1.92
N ILE A 293 -12.42 -18.39 1.22
CA ILE A 293 -12.31 -17.29 0.26
C ILE A 293 -13.24 -17.51 -0.96
N THR A 294 -13.69 -16.42 -1.56
CA THR A 294 -14.54 -16.44 -2.77
C THR A 294 -13.79 -17.00 -3.99
N SER A 295 -14.52 -17.36 -5.05
CA SER A 295 -13.96 -18.00 -6.27
C SER A 295 -12.81 -17.23 -6.90
N TRP A 296 -12.91 -15.90 -7.01
CA TRP A 296 -11.82 -15.06 -7.52
C TRP A 296 -10.58 -15.11 -6.63
N GLY A 297 -10.77 -15.19 -5.32
CA GLY A 297 -9.67 -15.33 -4.37
C GLY A 297 -8.99 -16.68 -4.51
N LYS A 298 -9.76 -17.77 -4.65
CA LYS A 298 -9.21 -19.11 -4.90
C LYS A 298 -8.40 -19.16 -6.20
N MET A 299 -8.90 -18.52 -7.25
CA MET A 299 -8.18 -18.40 -8.52
C MET A 299 -6.83 -17.70 -8.33
N TRP A 300 -6.79 -16.52 -7.70
CA TRP A 300 -5.53 -15.80 -7.45
C TRP A 300 -4.55 -16.55 -6.56
N LEU A 301 -5.04 -17.25 -5.53
CA LEU A 301 -4.20 -18.13 -4.70
C LEU A 301 -3.68 -19.34 -5.48
N SER A 302 -4.44 -19.85 -6.44
CA SER A 302 -4.03 -20.96 -7.30
C SER A 302 -2.99 -20.53 -8.32
N VAL A 303 -3.14 -19.31 -8.90
CA VAL A 303 -2.11 -18.67 -9.74
C VAL A 303 -0.80 -18.52 -8.95
N LEU A 304 -0.87 -18.10 -7.68
CA LEU A 304 0.28 -18.00 -6.80
C LEU A 304 0.90 -19.36 -6.43
N GLY A 305 0.15 -20.47 -6.57
CA GLY A 305 0.56 -21.80 -6.12
C GLY A 305 0.30 -22.07 -4.63
N ALA A 306 -0.49 -21.22 -3.96
CA ALA A 306 -0.86 -21.36 -2.55
C ALA A 306 -2.20 -22.08 -2.31
N HIS A 307 -2.90 -22.44 -3.40
CA HIS A 307 -4.15 -23.19 -3.39
C HIS A 307 -4.18 -24.16 -4.57
N GLU A 308 -4.78 -25.34 -4.41
CA GLU A 308 -4.88 -26.28 -5.53
C GLU A 308 -5.92 -25.84 -6.56
N TRP A 309 -5.59 -26.00 -7.84
CA TRP A 309 -6.51 -25.71 -8.94
C TRP A 309 -7.81 -26.53 -8.86
N SER A 310 -7.73 -27.76 -8.37
CA SER A 310 -8.86 -28.68 -8.14
C SER A 310 -9.93 -28.12 -7.20
N GLY A 311 -9.58 -27.16 -6.34
CA GLY A 311 -10.54 -26.51 -5.43
C GLY A 311 -11.30 -25.32 -6.03
N ASN A 312 -11.09 -25.01 -7.31
CA ASN A 312 -11.85 -24.00 -8.05
C ASN A 312 -12.98 -24.66 -8.85
N ASN A 313 -14.09 -23.94 -9.02
CA ASN A 313 -15.07 -24.32 -10.03
C ASN A 313 -14.44 -24.16 -11.43
N PRO A 314 -14.62 -25.13 -12.34
CA PRO A 314 -14.02 -25.06 -13.67
C PRO A 314 -14.55 -23.86 -14.46
N MET A 315 -13.64 -23.16 -15.13
CA MET A 315 -13.95 -22.11 -16.12
C MET A 315 -13.51 -22.61 -17.50
N PRO A 316 -14.32 -23.46 -18.17
CA PRO A 316 -13.91 -24.13 -19.40
C PRO A 316 -13.76 -23.11 -20.54
N PRO A 317 -12.58 -22.98 -21.17
CA PRO A 317 -12.41 -22.10 -22.33
C PRO A 317 -13.26 -22.53 -23.54
N GLU A 318 -13.70 -23.78 -23.60
CA GLU A 318 -14.54 -24.33 -24.65
C GLU A 318 -15.91 -23.63 -24.76
N ILE A 319 -16.35 -22.92 -23.73
CA ILE A 319 -17.58 -22.12 -23.77
C ILE A 319 -17.53 -21.04 -24.87
N TRP A 320 -16.33 -20.59 -25.26
CA TRP A 320 -16.14 -19.65 -26.37
C TRP A 320 -16.30 -20.28 -27.75
N LEU A 321 -16.33 -21.61 -27.86
CA LEU A 321 -16.56 -22.34 -29.12
C LEU A 321 -18.04 -22.59 -29.41
N LEU A 322 -18.92 -22.21 -28.49
CA LEU A 322 -20.35 -22.39 -28.63
C LEU A 322 -20.91 -21.52 -29.78
N PRO A 323 -21.98 -21.97 -30.46
CA PRO A 323 -22.68 -21.10 -31.40
C PRO A 323 -23.18 -19.82 -30.73
N TYR A 324 -22.96 -18.68 -31.39
CA TYR A 324 -23.38 -17.36 -30.88
C TYR A 324 -24.89 -17.28 -30.61
N LEU A 325 -25.73 -18.16 -31.17
CA LEU A 325 -27.17 -18.18 -30.91
C LEU A 325 -27.53 -18.62 -29.48
N LEU A 326 -26.62 -19.28 -28.77
CA LEU A 326 -26.90 -19.80 -27.43
C LEU A 326 -26.93 -18.66 -26.40
N PRO A 327 -27.92 -18.63 -25.48
CA PRO A 327 -28.14 -17.50 -24.57
C PRO A 327 -27.04 -17.34 -23.50
N PHE A 328 -26.17 -18.34 -23.35
CA PHE A 328 -25.03 -18.32 -22.42
C PHE A 328 -23.68 -18.22 -23.16
N HIS A 329 -23.69 -17.95 -24.46
CA HIS A 329 -22.47 -17.63 -25.19
C HIS A 329 -21.80 -16.39 -24.57
N PRO A 330 -20.48 -16.38 -24.30
CA PRO A 330 -19.80 -15.27 -23.62
C PRO A 330 -19.97 -13.90 -24.30
N GLY A 331 -20.25 -13.87 -25.60
CA GLY A 331 -20.55 -12.65 -26.35
C GLY A 331 -21.82 -11.90 -25.90
N TYR A 332 -22.71 -12.52 -25.14
CA TYR A 332 -23.85 -11.85 -24.50
C TYR A 332 -23.59 -11.39 -23.06
N CYS A 333 -22.43 -11.73 -22.48
CA CYS A 333 -22.08 -11.25 -21.16
C CYS A 333 -21.72 -9.76 -21.22
N VAL A 334 -22.15 -9.01 -20.21
CA VAL A 334 -21.83 -7.58 -20.07
C VAL A 334 -20.32 -7.41 -19.90
N LEU A 335 -19.72 -6.57 -20.73
CA LEU A 335 -18.37 -6.04 -20.51
C LEU A 335 -18.47 -5.04 -19.35
N PHE A 336 -17.95 -5.41 -18.18
CA PHE A 336 -17.80 -4.53 -17.02
C PHE A 336 -16.47 -3.79 -17.05
#